data_AF-A0A2A5BG21-F1
#
_entry.id   AF-A0A2A5BG21-F1
#
_cell.length_a   1.000
_cell.length_b   1.000
_cell.length_c   1.000
_cell.angle_alpha   90.00
_cell.angle_beta   90.00
_cell.angle_gamma   90.00
#
_symmetry.space_group_name_H-M   'P 1'
#
loop_
_entity.id
_entity.type
_entity.pdbx_description
1 polymer ?
#
loop_
_entity_poly.entity_id
_entity_poly.type
_entity_poly.pdbx_seq_one_letter_code
_entity_poly.pdbx_strand_id
1 'polypeptide(L)' 'MINQLKYLSVIMLTLSMTACYEDTDVTFYEAGEYKGKFDPHSQTKEERSAILAKRFGQVQTDR' A
#
# COMPACT_ATOMS: atom_id res chain seq x y z
N MET A 1 7.32 39.04 -23.68
CA MET A 1 7.74 38.64 -22.32
C MET A 1 6.71 37.77 -21.59
N ILE A 2 5.41 38.09 -21.60
CA ILE A 2 4.36 37.35 -20.86
C ILE A 2 4.25 35.86 -21.26
N ASN A 3 4.35 35.53 -22.55
CA ASN A 3 4.29 34.13 -22.99
C ASN A 3 5.47 33.29 -22.50
N GLN A 4 6.66 33.88 -22.38
CA GLN A 4 7.84 33.19 -21.86
C GLN A 4 7.69 32.84 -20.38
N LEU A 5 7.05 33.73 -19.60
CA LEU A 5 6.76 33.49 -18.18
C LEU A 5 5.72 32.37 -17.98
N LYS A 6 4.74 32.25 -18.90
CA LYS A 6 3.77 31.14 -18.89
C LYS A 6 4.45 29.79 -19.12
N TYR A 7 5.31 29.68 -20.13
CA TYR A 7 6.04 28.43 -20.38
C TYR A 7 6.96 28.06 -19.21
N LEU A 8 7.64 29.05 -18.62
CA LEU A 8 8.47 28.85 -17.44
C LEU A 8 7.65 28.31 -16.26
N SER A 9 6.45 28.84 -16.02
CA SER A 9 5.58 28.38 -14.93
C SER A 9 5.09 26.93 -15.11
N VAL A 10 4.77 26.52 -16.34
CA VAL A 10 4.36 25.15 -16.65
C VAL A 10 5.51 24.18 -16.44
N ILE A 11 6.72 24.53 -16.88
CA ILE A 11 7.92 23.71 -16.69
C ILE A 11 8.21 23.52 -15.20
N MET A 12 8.18 24.60 -14.41
CA MET A 12 8.39 24.52 -12.96
C MET A 12 7.36 23.63 -12.26
N LEU A 13 6.08 23.74 -12.64
CA LEU A 13 5.02 22.91 -12.08
C LEU A 13 5.26 21.42 -12.40
N THR A 14 5.63 21.08 -13.63
CA THR A 14 5.92 19.69 -14.01
C THR A 14 7.12 19.10 -13.26
N LEU A 15 8.16 19.89 -13.02
CA LEU A 15 9.35 19.46 -12.26
C LEU A 15 9.04 19.29 -10.77
N SER A 16 8.08 20.04 -10.21
CA SER A 16 7.65 19.84 -8.82
C SER A 16 6.91 18.51 -8.60
N MET A 17 6.27 17.95 -9.63
CA MET A 17 5.55 16.69 -9.52
C MET A 17 6.47 15.46 -9.53
N THR A 18 7.67 15.56 -10.12
CA THR A 18 8.62 14.44 -10.17
C THR A 18 9.34 14.18 -8.84
N ALA A 19 9.28 15.12 -7.91
CA ALA A 19 9.99 15.04 -6.62
C ALA A 19 9.16 14.44 -5.47
N CYS A 20 7.91 14.01 -5.71
CA CYS A 20 7.02 13.50 -4.65
C CYS A 20 7.15 12.00 -4.37
N TYR A 21 7.96 11.27 -5.13
CA TYR A 21 8.25 9.85 -4.86
C TYR A 21 9.73 9.74 -4.53
N GLU A 22 10.03 9.88 -3.24
CA GLU A 22 11.39 9.82 -2.69
C GLU A 22 11.99 8.40 -2.81
N ASP A 23 11.13 7.38 -2.94
CA ASP A 23 11.51 5.99 -3.15
C ASP A 23 10.56 5.34 -4.17
N THR A 24 11.10 4.96 -5.34
CA THR A 24 10.39 4.21 -6.37
C THR A 24 10.72 2.72 -6.33
N ASP A 25 11.58 2.29 -5.40
CA ASP A 25 11.99 0.91 -5.32
C ASP A 25 10.81 0.06 -4.83
N VAL A 26 10.54 -1.00 -5.58
CA VAL A 26 9.53 -1.99 -5.21
C VAL A 26 10.27 -3.20 -4.67
N THR A 27 10.13 -3.45 -3.38
CA THR A 27 10.63 -4.69 -2.77
C THR A 27 9.67 -5.83 -3.10
N PHE A 28 10.12 -6.78 -3.90
CA PHE A 28 9.41 -8.02 -4.14
C PHE A 28 9.69 -9.01 -3.01
N TYR A 29 8.64 -9.50 -2.37
CA TYR A 29 8.71 -10.55 -1.36
C TYR A 29 8.21 -11.88 -1.94
N GLU A 30 8.60 -12.98 -1.31
CA GLU A 30 8.08 -14.31 -1.69
C GLU A 30 6.57 -14.41 -1.40
N ALA A 31 5.90 -15.34 -2.09
CA ALA A 31 4.47 -15.56 -1.87
C ALA A 31 4.24 -16.01 -0.42
N GLY A 32 3.36 -15.29 0.30
CA GLY A 32 3.13 -15.53 1.71
C GLY A 32 4.03 -14.72 2.64
N GLU A 33 4.81 -13.76 2.11
CA GLU A 33 5.52 -12.77 2.91
C GLU A 33 4.97 -11.36 2.70
N TYR A 34 4.80 -10.63 3.80
CA TYR A 34 4.45 -9.21 3.81
C TYR A 34 5.50 -8.43 4.59
N LYS A 35 6.14 -7.45 3.94
CA LYS A 35 7.21 -6.62 4.52
C LYS A 35 8.36 -7.48 5.11
N GLY A 36 8.73 -8.55 4.41
CA GLY A 36 9.82 -9.46 4.79
C GLY A 36 9.52 -10.34 6.01
N LYS A 37 8.25 -10.50 6.36
CA LYS A 37 7.80 -11.41 7.41
C LYS A 37 6.72 -12.32 6.85
N PHE A 38 6.66 -13.54 7.36
CA PHE A 38 5.56 -14.46 7.08
C PHE A 38 4.22 -13.77 7.31
N ASP A 39 3.37 -13.74 6.29
CA ASP A 39 2.03 -13.21 6.36
C ASP A 39 1.12 -14.27 6.99
N PRO A 40 0.63 -14.07 8.23
CA PRO A 40 -0.30 -14.99 8.84
C PRO A 40 -1.63 -15.03 8.10
N HIS A 41 -1.91 -14.18 7.12
CA HIS A 41 -3.12 -14.21 6.31
C HIS A 41 -2.98 -14.98 4.99
N SER A 42 -1.78 -15.48 4.67
CA SER A 42 -1.48 -16.30 3.48
C SER A 42 -2.04 -17.74 3.53
N GLN A 43 -2.87 -18.04 4.52
CA GLN A 43 -3.46 -19.34 4.78
C GLN A 43 -4.39 -19.85 3.68
N THR A 44 -4.57 -21.17 3.65
CA THR A 44 -5.58 -21.84 2.81
C THR A 44 -6.99 -21.32 3.13
N LYS A 45 -7.93 -21.59 2.23
CA LYS A 45 -9.33 -21.19 2.41
C LYS A 45 -9.92 -21.82 3.68
N GLU A 46 -9.58 -23.08 3.93
CA GLU A 46 -10.06 -23.90 5.03
C GLU A 46 -9.55 -23.34 6.37
N GLU A 47 -8.23 -23.12 6.48
CA GLU A 47 -7.61 -22.53 7.68
C GLU A 47 -8.16 -21.14 7.97
N ARG A 48 -8.29 -20.31 6.93
CA ARG A 48 -8.85 -18.96 7.04
C ARG A 48 -10.28 -19.00 7.58
N SER A 49 -11.10 -19.93 7.08
CA SER A 49 -12.48 -20.08 7.54
C SER A 49 -12.57 -20.47 9.01
N ALA A 50 -11.70 -21.35 9.49
CA ALA A 50 -11.64 -21.75 10.89
C ALA A 50 -11.22 -20.59 11.81
N ILE A 51 -10.23 -19.79 11.39
CA ILE A 51 -9.80 -18.61 12.13
C ILE A 51 -10.91 -17.54 12.20
N LEU A 52 -11.58 -17.28 11.08
CA LEU A 52 -12.67 -16.32 11.04
C LEU A 52 -13.83 -16.75 11.92
N ALA A 53 -14.21 -18.03 11.89
CA ALA A 53 -15.24 -18.58 12.78
C ALA A 53 -14.86 -18.41 14.27
N LYS A 54 -13.60 -18.69 14.64
CA LYS A 54 -13.09 -18.46 15.99
C LYS A 54 -13.17 -16.97 16.39
N ARG A 55 -12.73 -16.05 15.52
CA ARG A 55 -12.78 -14.61 15.79
C ARG A 55 -14.21 -14.11 15.95
N PHE A 56 -15.12 -14.60 15.11
CA PHE A 56 -16.54 -14.26 15.19
C PHE A 56 -17.13 -14.60 16.57
N GLY A 57 -16.74 -15.73 17.15
CA GLY A 57 -17.17 -16.13 18.51
C GLY A 57 -16.45 -15.42 19.67
N GLN A 58 -15.34 -14.70 19.42
CA GLN A 58 -14.52 -14.09 20.46
C GLN A 58 -14.80 -12.60 20.69
N VAL A 59 -15.36 -11.87 19.72
CA VAL A 59 -15.45 -10.39 19.76
C VAL A 59 -16.89 -9.88 19.90
N GLN A 60 -17.86 -10.75 20.20
CA GLN A 60 -19.25 -10.35 20.42
C GLN A 60 -19.74 -10.67 21.84
N THR A 61 -18.96 -10.32 22.85
CA THR A 61 -19.38 -10.28 24.26
C THR A 61 -19.44 -8.86 24.80
N ASP A 62 -19.96 -7.93 23.99
CA ASP A 62 -20.59 -6.70 24.49
C ASP A 62 -22.10 -6.90 24.35
N ARG A 63 -22.70 -7.53 25.34
CA ARG A 63 -24.15 -7.66 25.49
C ARG A 63 -24.52 -7.55 26.94
#